data_AF-W7L2K0-F1
#
_entry.id   AF-W7L2K0-F1
#
_cell.length_a   1.000
_cell.length_b   1.000
_cell.length_c   1.000
_cell.angle_alpha   90.00
_cell.angle_beta   90.00
_cell.angle_gamma   90.00
#
_symmetry.space_group_name_H-M   'P 1'
#
loop_
_entity.id
_entity.type
_entity.pdbx_description
1 polymer ?
#
loop_
_entity_poly.entity_id
_entity_poly.type
_entity_poly.pdbx_seq_one_letter_code
_entity_poly.pdbx_strand_id
1 'polypeptide(L)'
;MRNKTVINNEIMELGKEFWGLLSFETNLTGLYEYLELNKFGVALTTLANWIVFPELMPPDIRNSIRLKIIARYQTEEYKTIPYVLMTKEQTEVYEHTLELLNFKYNNVTASPGAYKRIYSMRKESFEAVLHQFIKYRYLDKESMFKYYDYYLETQEGK
;
A
#
# COMPACT_ATOMS: atom_id res chain seq x y z
N MET A 1 21.10 14.08 -13.53
CA MET A 1 20.61 13.70 -12.18
C MET A 1 19.24 14.34 -11.98
N ARG A 2 18.16 13.57 -11.86
CA ARG A 2 16.84 14.14 -11.50
C ARG A 2 16.92 14.69 -10.07
N ASN A 3 16.35 15.87 -9.84
CA ASN A 3 16.36 16.52 -8.53
C ASN A 3 15.61 15.66 -7.49
N LYS A 4 16.18 15.47 -6.29
CA LYS A 4 15.61 14.63 -5.20
C LYS A 4 14.18 15.04 -4.83
N THR A 5 13.89 16.34 -4.88
CA THR A 5 12.54 16.88 -4.64
C THR A 5 11.53 16.37 -5.66
N VAL A 6 11.91 16.28 -6.94
CA VAL A 6 11.04 15.79 -8.02
C VAL A 6 10.71 14.32 -7.82
N ILE A 7 11.71 13.50 -7.47
CA ILE A 7 11.50 12.06 -7.20
C ILE A 7 10.56 11.85 -6.02
N ASN A 8 10.73 12.62 -4.94
CA ASN A 8 9.85 12.52 -3.78
C ASN A 8 8.40 12.90 -4.12
N ASN A 9 8.21 13.92 -4.96
CA ASN A 9 6.88 14.30 -5.44
C ASN A 9 6.25 13.20 -6.30
N GLU A 10 6.99 12.61 -7.23
CA GLU A 10 6.53 11.48 -8.06
C GLU A 10 6.10 10.27 -7.21
N ILE A 11 6.85 9.95 -6.16
CA ILE A 11 6.52 8.86 -5.22
C ILE A 11 5.24 9.18 -4.44
N MET A 12 5.10 10.41 -3.95
CA MET A 12 3.94 10.84 -3.19
C MET A 12 2.67 10.86 -4.06
N GLU A 13 2.77 11.40 -5.28
CA GLU A 13 1.69 11.40 -6.26
C GLU A 13 1.26 9.97 -6.59
N LEU A 14 2.22 9.07 -6.88
CA LEU A 14 1.93 7.67 -7.16
C LEU A 14 1.23 6.98 -5.98
N GLY A 15 1.64 7.26 -4.73
CA GLY A 15 0.97 6.73 -3.55
C GLY A 15 -0.49 7.18 -3.43
N LYS A 16 -0.77 8.46 -3.74
CA LYS A 16 -2.14 9.00 -3.75
C LYS A 16 -2.98 8.39 -4.87
N GLU A 17 -2.40 8.21 -6.07
CA GLU A 17 -3.09 7.54 -7.18
C GLU A 17 -3.45 6.09 -6.80
N PHE A 18 -2.52 5.33 -6.22
CA PHE A 18 -2.83 3.98 -5.74
C PHE A 18 -3.94 3.96 -4.68
N TRP A 19 -3.90 4.90 -3.73
CA TRP A 19 -4.95 5.03 -2.74
C TRP A 19 -6.32 5.30 -3.39
N GLY A 20 -6.39 6.22 -4.36
CA GLY A 20 -7.62 6.53 -5.09
C GLY A 20 -8.13 5.33 -5.90
N LEU A 21 -7.23 4.68 -6.65
CA LEU A 21 -7.54 3.51 -7.46
C LEU A 21 -8.14 2.38 -6.62
N LEU A 22 -7.48 2.01 -5.52
CA LEU A 22 -7.96 0.92 -4.66
C LEU A 22 -9.16 1.32 -3.81
N SER A 23 -9.33 2.59 -3.46
CA SER A 23 -10.49 3.00 -2.65
C SER A 23 -11.77 3.14 -3.48
N PHE A 24 -11.66 3.45 -4.77
CA PHE A 24 -12.81 3.92 -5.56
C PHE A 24 -12.95 3.30 -6.95
N GLU A 25 -11.86 2.85 -7.59
CA GLU A 25 -11.89 2.50 -9.01
C GLU A 25 -11.79 0.97 -9.26
N THR A 26 -10.97 0.24 -8.50
CA THR A 26 -10.70 -1.18 -8.73
C THR A 26 -10.21 -1.89 -7.45
N ASN A 27 -9.99 -3.21 -7.53
CA ASN A 27 -9.33 -3.98 -6.49
C ASN A 27 -7.87 -4.29 -6.83
N LEU A 28 -7.15 -4.92 -5.89
CA LEU A 28 -5.72 -5.21 -6.05
C LEU A 28 -5.41 -6.12 -7.25
N THR A 29 -6.28 -7.09 -7.54
CA THR A 29 -6.06 -8.04 -8.64
C THR A 29 -6.32 -7.38 -10.00
N GLY A 30 -7.39 -6.58 -10.10
CA GLY A 30 -7.65 -5.78 -11.30
C GLY A 30 -6.50 -4.82 -11.62
N LEU A 31 -5.96 -4.13 -10.60
CA LEU A 31 -4.79 -3.28 -10.78
C LEU A 31 -3.54 -4.08 -11.17
N TYR A 32 -3.33 -5.25 -10.57
CA TYR A 32 -2.19 -6.12 -10.90
C TYR A 32 -2.22 -6.60 -12.35
N GLU A 33 -3.38 -7.04 -12.83
CA GLU A 33 -3.59 -7.45 -14.21
C GLU A 33 -3.42 -6.27 -15.16
N TYR A 34 -4.01 -5.12 -14.84
CA TYR A 34 -3.87 -3.90 -15.63
C TYR A 34 -2.41 -3.49 -15.82
N LEU A 35 -1.61 -3.56 -14.76
CA LEU A 35 -0.19 -3.21 -14.81
C LEU A 35 0.65 -4.31 -15.48
N GLU A 36 0.09 -5.47 -15.77
CA GLU A 36 0.74 -6.63 -16.40
C GLU A 36 2.00 -7.09 -15.66
N LEU A 37 1.95 -7.01 -14.33
CA LEU A 37 3.12 -7.23 -13.46
C LEU A 37 3.62 -8.66 -13.45
N ASN A 38 2.76 -9.61 -13.78
CA ASN A 38 3.12 -11.01 -14.00
C ASN A 38 4.19 -11.17 -15.11
N LYS A 39 4.15 -10.34 -16.17
CA LYS A 39 5.16 -10.35 -17.24
C LYS A 39 6.55 -9.95 -16.75
N PHE A 40 6.63 -9.24 -15.63
CA PHE A 40 7.86 -8.83 -14.97
C PHE A 40 8.27 -9.75 -13.82
N GLY A 41 7.56 -10.86 -13.60
CA GLY A 41 7.84 -11.78 -12.49
C GLY A 41 7.54 -11.20 -11.11
N VAL A 42 6.74 -10.12 -11.03
CA VAL A 42 6.38 -9.45 -9.78
C VAL A 42 5.15 -10.14 -9.18
N ALA A 43 5.21 -10.55 -7.91
CA ALA A 43 4.07 -11.16 -7.22
C ALA A 43 3.02 -10.12 -6.78
N LEU A 44 1.77 -10.55 -6.58
CA LEU A 44 0.69 -9.68 -6.08
C LEU A 44 1.03 -9.06 -4.72
N THR A 45 1.67 -9.81 -3.83
CA THR A 45 2.11 -9.32 -2.51
C THR A 45 3.23 -8.28 -2.63
N THR A 46 4.07 -8.37 -3.66
CA THR A 46 5.05 -7.33 -3.98
C THR A 46 4.35 -6.04 -4.43
N LEU A 47 3.30 -6.14 -5.26
CA LEU A 47 2.48 -4.98 -5.61
C LEU A 47 1.82 -4.38 -4.37
N ALA A 48 1.20 -5.20 -3.50
CA ALA A 48 0.60 -4.73 -2.25
C ALA A 48 1.59 -3.89 -1.42
N ASN A 49 2.81 -4.39 -1.24
CA ASN A 49 3.87 -3.68 -0.53
C ASN A 49 4.27 -2.37 -1.23
N TRP A 50 4.39 -2.38 -2.57
CA TRP A 50 4.72 -1.18 -3.33
C TRP A 50 3.61 -0.13 -3.33
N ILE A 51 2.35 -0.56 -3.24
CA ILE A 51 1.21 0.35 -3.12
C ILE A 51 1.28 1.11 -1.80
N VAL A 52 1.58 0.41 -0.69
CA VAL A 52 1.75 1.05 0.62
C VAL A 52 3.05 1.86 0.67
N PHE A 53 4.14 1.35 0.11
CA PHE A 53 5.48 1.96 0.13
C PHE A 53 6.09 2.07 -1.28
N PRO A 54 5.68 3.05 -2.10
CA PRO A 54 6.20 3.21 -3.47
C PRO A 54 7.71 3.50 -3.54
N GLU A 55 8.32 3.87 -2.41
CA GLU A 55 9.77 4.04 -2.23
C GLU A 55 10.55 2.74 -2.43
N LEU A 56 9.93 1.58 -2.20
CA LEU A 56 10.54 0.27 -2.38
C LEU A 56 10.59 -0.17 -3.86
N MET A 57 9.89 0.54 -4.73
CA MET A 57 9.79 0.16 -6.14
C MET A 57 11.06 0.55 -6.90
N PRO A 58 11.63 -0.37 -7.71
CA PRO A 58 12.72 -0.04 -8.62
C PRO A 58 12.38 1.16 -9.51
N PRO A 59 13.30 2.13 -9.74
CA PRO A 59 12.98 3.38 -10.43
C PRO A 59 12.42 3.22 -11.84
N ASP A 60 12.89 2.22 -12.58
CA ASP A 60 12.44 1.83 -13.91
C ASP A 60 10.99 1.32 -13.89
N ILE A 61 10.69 0.37 -12.99
CA ILE A 61 9.34 -0.15 -12.78
C ILE A 61 8.40 0.98 -12.34
N ARG A 62 8.84 1.84 -11.42
CA ARG A 62 8.08 2.98 -10.93
C ARG A 62 7.70 3.95 -12.03
N ASN A 63 8.65 4.30 -12.89
CA ASN A 63 8.36 5.20 -13.99
C ASN A 63 7.38 4.56 -14.99
N SER A 64 7.53 3.26 -15.29
CA SER A 64 6.62 2.52 -16.15
C SER A 64 5.19 2.50 -15.60
N ILE A 65 5.02 2.11 -14.33
CA ILE A 65 3.72 2.06 -13.65
C ILE A 65 3.09 3.45 -13.61
N ARG A 66 3.84 4.48 -13.22
CA ARG A 66 3.33 5.86 -13.14
C ARG A 66 2.78 6.34 -14.48
N LEU A 67 3.51 6.13 -15.57
CA LEU A 67 3.05 6.50 -16.91
C LEU A 67 1.77 5.75 -17.30
N LYS A 68 1.71 4.44 -17.01
CA LYS A 68 0.53 3.61 -17.30
C LYS A 68 -0.70 4.01 -16.48
N ILE A 69 -0.52 4.42 -15.22
CA ILE A 69 -1.61 4.92 -14.37
C ILE A 69 -2.11 6.30 -14.82
N ILE A 70 -1.22 7.20 -15.22
CA ILE A 70 -1.61 8.53 -15.75
C ILE A 70 -2.43 8.40 -17.03
N ALA A 71 -2.06 7.45 -17.91
CA ALA A 71 -2.76 7.21 -19.16
C ALA A 71 -3.99 6.27 -19.04
N ARG A 72 -4.38 5.85 -17.83
CA ARG A 72 -5.32 4.74 -17.62
C ARG A 72 -6.64 4.85 -18.38
N TYR A 73 -7.24 6.03 -18.36
CA TYR A 73 -8.52 6.29 -19.03
C TYR A 73 -8.45 6.27 -20.56
N GLN A 74 -7.25 6.19 -21.14
CA GLN A 74 -7.01 6.11 -22.58
C GLN A 74 -6.92 4.67 -23.08
N THR A 75 -7.01 3.68 -22.19
CA THR A 75 -6.80 2.26 -22.50
C THR A 75 -8.11 1.48 -22.34
N GLU A 76 -8.41 0.58 -23.27
CA GLU A 76 -9.61 -0.26 -23.20
C GLU A 76 -9.48 -1.30 -22.08
N GLU A 77 -8.26 -1.77 -21.82
CA GLU A 77 -7.93 -2.71 -20.75
C GLU A 77 -8.44 -2.19 -19.40
N TYR A 78 -8.25 -0.90 -19.13
CA TYR A 78 -8.68 -0.27 -17.88
C TYR A 78 -10.19 -0.37 -17.63
N LYS A 79 -11.03 -0.38 -18.68
CA LYS A 79 -12.48 -0.45 -18.51
C LYS A 79 -12.95 -1.77 -17.90
N THR A 80 -12.12 -2.81 -17.99
CA THR A 80 -12.48 -4.17 -17.54
C THR A 80 -12.04 -4.46 -16.10
N ILE A 81 -11.08 -3.69 -15.58
CA ILE A 81 -10.43 -3.96 -14.30
C ILE A 81 -11.34 -3.85 -13.07
N PRO A 82 -12.43 -3.04 -13.05
CA PRO A 82 -13.35 -3.01 -11.91
C PRO A 82 -14.10 -4.32 -11.71
N TYR A 83 -14.17 -5.17 -12.74
CA TYR A 83 -14.95 -6.42 -12.73
C TYR A 83 -14.10 -7.67 -12.42
N VAL A 84 -12.79 -7.51 -12.23
CA VAL A 84 -11.89 -8.63 -11.92
C VAL A 84 -12.23 -9.17 -10.54
N LEU A 85 -12.44 -10.48 -10.43
CA LEU A 85 -12.78 -11.14 -9.18
C LEU A 85 -11.52 -11.53 -8.40
N MET A 86 -11.62 -11.49 -7.08
CA MET A 86 -10.56 -11.94 -6.18
C MET A 86 -10.95 -13.28 -5.55
N THR A 87 -9.96 -14.16 -5.41
CA THR A 87 -10.01 -15.29 -4.49
C THR A 87 -10.08 -14.80 -3.04
N LYS A 88 -10.34 -15.72 -2.10
CA LYS A 88 -10.37 -15.40 -0.68
C LYS A 88 -9.00 -14.91 -0.20
N GLU A 89 -7.93 -15.59 -0.59
CA GLU A 89 -6.56 -15.24 -0.24
C GLU A 89 -6.17 -13.86 -0.79
N GLN A 90 -6.58 -13.55 -2.02
CA GLN A 90 -6.34 -12.22 -2.62
C GLN A 90 -7.14 -11.13 -1.92
N THR A 91 -8.37 -11.42 -1.49
CA THR A 91 -9.20 -10.52 -0.71
C THR A 91 -8.53 -10.18 0.62
N GLU A 92 -7.98 -11.17 1.32
CA GLU A 92 -7.25 -10.96 2.59
C GLU A 92 -6.04 -10.03 2.40
N VAL A 93 -5.25 -10.24 1.33
CA VAL A 93 -4.13 -9.36 0.98
C VAL A 93 -4.61 -7.94 0.66
N TYR A 94 -5.70 -7.82 -0.10
CA TYR A 94 -6.27 -6.53 -0.50
C TYR A 94 -6.77 -5.73 0.70
N GLU A 95 -7.55 -6.34 1.58
CA GLU A 95 -8.06 -5.66 2.79
C GLU A 95 -6.94 -5.25 3.73
N HIS A 96 -5.91 -6.08 3.84
CA HIS A 96 -4.70 -5.72 4.58
C HIS A 96 -3.98 -4.51 3.97
N THR A 97 -3.89 -4.47 2.64
CA THR A 97 -3.31 -3.35 1.88
C THR A 97 -4.11 -2.07 2.11
N LEU A 98 -5.45 -2.13 2.07
CA LEU A 98 -6.32 -0.99 2.34
C LEU A 98 -6.16 -0.48 3.77
N GLU A 99 -6.08 -1.37 4.76
CA GLU A 99 -5.89 -0.97 6.16
C GLU A 99 -4.53 -0.27 6.35
N LEU A 100 -3.46 -0.78 5.73
CA LEU A 100 -2.13 -0.16 5.75
C LEU A 100 -2.11 1.19 5.03
N LEU A 101 -2.82 1.34 3.91
CA LEU A 101 -2.98 2.64 3.25
C LEU A 101 -3.77 3.63 4.12
N ASN A 102 -4.84 3.17 4.78
CA ASN A 102 -5.59 4.00 5.71
C ASN A 102 -4.71 4.41 6.90
N PHE A 103 -3.89 3.50 7.42
CA PHE A 103 -2.90 3.81 8.45
C PHE A 103 -1.91 4.86 7.96
N LYS A 104 -1.35 4.69 6.75
CA LYS A 104 -0.40 5.61 6.12
C LYS A 104 -0.86 7.06 6.12
N TYR A 105 -2.14 7.28 5.79
CA TYR A 105 -2.67 8.63 5.57
C TYR A 105 -3.47 9.17 6.76
N ASN A 106 -3.98 8.33 7.66
CA ASN A 106 -4.91 8.74 8.72
C ASN A 106 -4.48 8.36 10.14
N ASN A 107 -3.28 7.80 10.37
CA ASN A 107 -2.83 7.39 11.71
C ASN A 107 -2.78 8.54 12.75
N VAL A 108 -2.68 9.78 12.31
CA VAL A 108 -2.64 10.95 13.22
C VAL A 108 -4.01 11.24 13.81
N THR A 109 -5.08 11.02 13.04
CA THR A 109 -6.46 11.36 13.43
C THR A 109 -7.28 10.16 13.89
N ALA A 110 -6.90 8.95 13.46
CA ALA A 110 -7.59 7.72 13.86
C ALA A 110 -7.20 7.25 15.27
N SER A 111 -8.12 6.53 15.92
CA SER A 111 -7.81 5.82 17.16
C SER A 111 -6.98 4.56 16.86
N PRO A 112 -6.11 4.10 17.78
CA PRO A 112 -5.32 2.89 17.58
C PRO A 112 -6.17 1.67 17.23
N GLY A 113 -7.33 1.50 17.89
CA GLY A 113 -8.24 0.38 17.64
C GLY A 113 -8.88 0.32 16.25
N ALA A 114 -8.65 1.30 15.37
CA ALA A 114 -9.15 1.30 14.00
C ALA A 114 -8.48 0.25 13.09
N TYR A 115 -7.29 -0.25 13.46
CA TYR A 115 -6.42 -1.04 12.57
C TYR A 115 -6.30 -2.52 12.99
N LYS A 116 -7.38 -3.27 12.84
CA LYS A 116 -7.49 -4.65 13.35
C LYS A 116 -6.49 -5.62 12.71
N ARG A 117 -6.23 -5.49 11.40
CA ARG A 117 -5.37 -6.40 10.64
C ARG A 117 -3.90 -6.19 10.96
N ILE A 118 -3.47 -4.95 11.17
CA ILE A 118 -2.10 -4.62 11.59
C ILE A 118 -1.76 -5.36 12.89
N TYR A 119 -2.66 -5.38 13.86
CA TYR A 119 -2.40 -6.07 15.13
C TYR A 119 -2.61 -7.59 15.11
N SER A 120 -3.15 -8.13 14.02
CA SER A 120 -3.25 -9.58 13.81
C SER A 120 -1.97 -10.19 13.25
N MET A 121 -1.03 -9.37 12.81
CA MET A 121 0.25 -9.82 12.27
C MET A 121 1.13 -10.49 13.35
N ARG A 122 2.03 -11.36 12.90
CA ARG A 122 3.16 -11.82 13.72
C ARG A 122 4.01 -10.63 14.14
N LYS A 123 4.60 -10.71 15.33
CA LYS A 123 5.37 -9.63 15.95
C LYS A 123 6.45 -9.07 15.02
N GLU A 124 7.20 -9.94 14.37
CA GLU A 124 8.30 -9.55 13.47
C GLU A 124 7.77 -8.76 12.27
N SER A 125 6.62 -9.16 11.73
CA SER A 125 5.98 -8.45 10.62
C SER A 125 5.41 -7.10 11.05
N PHE A 126 4.77 -7.04 12.21
CA PHE A 126 4.25 -5.80 12.78
C PHE A 126 5.37 -4.77 13.02
N GLU A 127 6.45 -5.18 13.68
CA GLU A 127 7.62 -4.33 13.91
C GLU A 127 8.27 -3.88 12.61
N ALA A 128 8.42 -4.78 11.63
CA ALA A 128 8.97 -4.43 10.32
C ALA A 128 8.11 -3.38 9.59
N VAL A 129 6.79 -3.52 9.66
CA VAL A 129 5.85 -2.56 9.06
C VAL A 129 5.94 -1.20 9.76
N LEU A 130 5.91 -1.15 11.09
CA LEU A 130 6.06 0.11 11.84
C LEU A 130 7.39 0.81 11.54
N HIS A 131 8.50 0.06 11.48
CA HIS A 131 9.79 0.61 11.11
C HIS A 131 9.80 1.22 9.70
N GLN A 132 9.09 0.63 8.74
CA GLN A 132 8.94 1.20 7.40
C GLN A 132 8.14 2.51 7.42
N PHE A 133 7.03 2.57 8.17
CA PHE A 133 6.26 3.80 8.33
C PHE A 133 7.11 4.94 8.89
N ILE A 134 7.98 4.67 9.87
CA ILE A 134 8.90 5.66 10.44
C ILE A 134 9.99 6.04 9.45
N LYS A 135 10.62 5.05 8.79
CA LYS A 135 11.68 5.26 7.80
C LYS A 135 11.24 6.23 6.70
N TYR A 136 9.99 6.09 6.24
CA TYR A 136 9.40 6.94 5.21
C TYR A 136 8.60 8.13 5.75
N ARG A 137 8.67 8.38 7.07
CA ARG A 137 8.07 9.54 7.75
C ARG A 137 6.54 9.63 7.64
N TYR A 138 5.88 8.48 7.51
CA TYR A 138 4.43 8.35 7.58
C TYR A 138 3.91 8.20 9.02
N LEU A 139 4.80 7.85 9.94
CA LEU A 139 4.55 7.77 11.37
C LEU A 139 5.75 8.37 12.10
N ASP A 140 5.53 9.23 13.09
CA ASP A 140 6.60 9.72 13.95
C ASP A 140 6.93 8.72 15.07
N LYS A 141 8.09 8.89 15.71
CA LYS A 141 8.58 7.95 16.73
C LYS A 141 7.73 7.97 18.01
N GLU A 142 7.12 9.08 18.36
CA GLU A 142 6.30 9.19 19.57
C GLU A 142 4.97 8.45 19.36
N SER A 143 4.32 8.71 18.22
CA SER A 143 3.13 7.99 17.78
C SER A 143 3.36 6.49 17.63
N MET A 144 4.58 6.04 17.28
CA MET A 144 4.93 4.61 17.23
C MET A 144 4.63 3.89 18.54
N PHE A 145 4.99 4.47 19.69
CA PHE A 145 4.81 3.82 21.00
C PHE A 145 3.34 3.56 21.27
N LYS A 146 2.45 4.51 20.96
CA LYS A 146 0.99 4.35 21.06
C LYS A 146 0.48 3.11 20.31
N TYR A 147 1.00 2.87 19.11
CA TYR A 147 0.60 1.74 18.27
C TYR A 147 1.22 0.42 18.75
N TYR A 148 2.44 0.48 19.28
CA TYR A 148 3.14 -0.68 19.84
C TYR A 148 2.51 -1.14 21.17
N ASP A 149 2.17 -0.22 22.06
CA ASP A 149 1.49 -0.52 23.32
C ASP A 149 0.13 -1.18 23.07
N TYR A 150 -0.66 -0.62 22.13
CA TYR A 150 -1.92 -1.22 21.74
C TYR A 150 -1.76 -2.62 21.14
N TYR A 151 -0.69 -2.87 20.37
CA TYR A 151 -0.38 -4.21 19.88
C TYR A 151 -0.17 -5.19 21.03
N LEU A 152 0.64 -4.84 22.03
CA LEU A 152 0.88 -5.68 23.20
C LEU A 152 -0.42 -5.99 23.96
N GLU A 153 -1.25 -4.97 24.23
CA GLU A 153 -2.56 -5.16 24.88
C GLU A 153 -3.43 -6.17 24.11
N THR A 154 -3.47 -6.09 22.77
CA THR A 154 -4.24 -7.03 21.94
C THR A 154 -3.66 -8.44 21.88
N GLN A 155 -2.37 -8.62 22.14
CA GLN A 155 -1.75 -9.96 22.21
C GLN A 155 -1.91 -10.58 23.60
N GLU A 156 -1.85 -9.79 24.67
CA GLU A 156 -2.00 -10.26 26.07
C GLU A 156 -3.46 -10.57 26.42
N GLY A 157 -4.42 -9.95 25.73
CA GLY A 157 -5.85 -10.23 25.87
C GLY A 157 -6.36 -11.46 25.10
N LYS A 158 -5.48 -12.26 24.50
CA LYS A 158 -5.78 -13.55 23.84
C LYS A 158 -5.26 -14.72 24.67
#